data_AF-A0A0A0BTP1-F1
#
_entry.id   AF-A0A0A0BTP1-F1
#
_cell.length_a   1.000
_cell.length_b   1.000
_cell.length_c   1.000
_cell.angle_alpha   90.00
_cell.angle_beta   90.00
_cell.angle_gamma   90.00
#
_symmetry.space_group_name_H-M   'P 1'
#
loop_
_entity.id
_entity.type
_entity.pdbx_description
1 polymer ?
#
loop_
_entity_poly.entity_id
_entity_poly.type
_entity_poly.pdbx_seq_one_letter_code
_entity_poly.pdbx_strand_id
1 'polypeptide(L)'
;RRPSRRLRPGGPVRALVLADALLVVRSSRLMVQAAAATVLGLAVVAGGLAALLTHAGLLVTGLVAAGTAGAGARHAALVPALDRALPVGQVRVRLAHGVLPVVAGLAWGVVVLVGGAATTGTDPLPWLAVAPAWALALAAATVRGAYRPPPRFSELMVVTPMGGVPTTAGTTHGPDVALLATLPTAVALLAGTWTAPLVVAQWVLTVGAALLAVRVHPRSA
;
A
#
# COMPACT_ATOMS: atom_id res chain seq x y z
N ARG A 1 -24.26 24.83 9.86
CA ARG A 1 -24.23 24.42 8.43
C ARG A 1 -22.77 24.45 7.96
N ARG A 2 -22.15 23.31 7.66
CA ARG A 2 -20.73 23.27 7.22
C ARG A 2 -20.63 23.81 5.79
N PRO A 3 -19.62 24.64 5.45
CA PRO A 3 -19.44 25.14 4.10
C PRO A 3 -19.16 23.96 3.16
N SER A 4 -20.08 23.66 2.25
CA SER A 4 -19.84 22.74 1.16
C SER A 4 -18.90 23.45 0.17
N ARG A 5 -17.60 23.12 0.22
CA ARG A 5 -16.69 23.49 -0.86
C ARG A 5 -17.28 22.89 -2.14
N ARG A 6 -17.69 23.74 -3.09
CA ARG A 6 -18.17 23.31 -4.41
C ARG A 6 -16.99 22.67 -5.14
N LEU A 7 -16.88 21.36 -5.01
CA LEU A 7 -15.89 20.59 -5.72
C LEU A 7 -16.39 20.42 -7.16
N ARG A 8 -15.67 21.00 -8.11
CA ARG A 8 -15.89 20.79 -9.55
C ARG A 8 -14.83 19.81 -10.03
N PRO A 9 -15.09 18.49 -10.01
CA PRO A 9 -14.14 17.54 -10.55
C PRO A 9 -14.03 17.76 -12.06
N GLY A 10 -12.87 18.21 -12.53
CA GLY A 10 -12.59 18.44 -13.96
C GLY A 10 -12.42 17.15 -14.76
N GLY A 11 -13.22 16.11 -14.50
CA GLY A 11 -13.20 14.80 -15.17
C GLY A 11 -13.52 13.61 -14.24
N PRO A 12 -13.83 12.43 -14.82
CA PRO A 12 -14.26 11.24 -14.06
C PRO A 12 -13.16 10.70 -13.12
N VAL A 13 -11.89 10.67 -13.58
CA VAL A 13 -10.76 10.23 -12.74
C VAL A 13 -10.57 11.15 -11.54
N ARG A 14 -10.67 12.48 -11.75
CA ARG A 14 -10.57 13.45 -10.66
C ARG A 14 -11.74 13.32 -9.68
N ALA A 15 -12.94 12.99 -10.15
CA ALA A 15 -14.09 12.74 -9.29
C ALA A 15 -13.85 11.54 -8.37
N LEU A 16 -13.30 10.43 -8.89
CA LEU A 16 -12.96 9.25 -8.10
C LEU A 16 -11.90 9.56 -7.03
N VAL A 17 -10.78 10.16 -7.43
CA VAL A 17 -9.70 10.52 -6.49
C VAL A 17 -10.22 11.45 -5.39
N LEU A 18 -11.11 12.39 -5.75
CA LEU A 18 -11.68 13.33 -4.80
C LEU A 18 -12.70 12.69 -3.87
N ALA A 19 -13.49 11.72 -4.36
CA ALA A 19 -14.39 10.93 -3.54
C ALA A 19 -13.61 10.13 -2.49
N ASP A 20 -12.51 9.49 -2.90
CA ASP A 20 -11.61 8.78 -1.99
C ASP A 20 -10.96 9.73 -0.98
N ALA A 21 -10.49 10.90 -1.43
CA ALA A 21 -9.93 11.94 -0.56
C ALA A 21 -10.92 12.39 0.51
N LEU A 22 -12.17 12.64 0.13
CA LEU A 22 -13.22 13.01 1.07
C LEU A 22 -13.53 11.88 2.05
N LEU A 23 -13.52 10.63 1.60
CA LEU A 23 -13.76 9.48 2.46
C LEU A 23 -12.67 9.37 3.55
N VAL A 24 -11.40 9.54 3.16
CA VAL A 24 -10.28 9.50 4.11
C VAL A 24 -10.32 10.69 5.07
N VAL A 25 -10.46 11.91 4.55
CA VAL A 25 -10.47 13.15 5.36
C VAL A 25 -11.66 13.20 6.32
N ARG A 26 -12.79 12.57 5.99
CA ARG A 26 -13.97 12.51 6.87
C ARG A 26 -13.91 11.37 7.88
N SER A 27 -12.99 10.43 7.72
CA SER A 27 -12.86 9.29 8.62
C SER A 27 -11.74 9.51 9.63
N SER A 28 -12.10 9.98 10.82
CA SER A 28 -11.16 10.15 11.94
C SER A 28 -10.41 8.87 12.25
N ARG A 29 -11.07 7.71 12.14
CA ARG A 29 -10.46 6.40 12.32
C ARG A 29 -9.30 6.15 11.36
N LEU A 30 -9.47 6.45 10.07
CA LEU A 30 -8.41 6.24 9.07
C LEU A 30 -7.22 7.17 9.31
N MET A 31 -7.49 8.41 9.73
CA MET A 31 -6.43 9.36 10.11
C MET A 31 -5.65 8.89 11.35
N VAL A 32 -6.35 8.42 12.38
CA VAL A 32 -5.71 7.88 13.60
C VAL A 32 -4.90 6.63 13.30
N GLN A 33 -5.42 5.73 12.44
CA GLN A 33 -4.68 4.54 12.01
C GLN A 33 -3.42 4.89 11.21
N ALA A 34 -3.49 5.86 10.31
CA ALA A 34 -2.32 6.34 9.58
C ALA A 34 -1.28 6.95 10.53
N ALA A 35 -1.72 7.80 11.47
CA ALA A 35 -0.85 8.40 12.47
C ALA A 35 -0.20 7.34 13.37
N ALA A 36 -0.97 6.38 13.87
CA ALA A 36 -0.46 5.28 14.68
C ALA A 36 0.56 4.42 13.90
N ALA A 37 0.30 4.13 12.63
CA ALA A 37 1.23 3.40 11.78
C ALA A 37 2.54 4.17 11.55
N THR A 38 2.48 5.49 11.39
CA THR A 38 3.68 6.34 11.30
C THR A 38 4.48 6.33 12.60
N VAL A 39 3.82 6.48 13.75
CA VAL A 39 4.48 6.45 15.07
C VAL A 39 5.13 5.09 15.33
N LEU A 40 4.42 3.99 15.03
CA LEU A 40 4.97 2.64 15.15
C LEU A 40 6.14 2.42 14.18
N GLY A 41 6.07 2.96 12.96
CA GLY A 41 7.17 2.90 12.00
C GLY A 41 8.43 3.60 12.53
N LEU A 42 8.29 4.79 13.11
CA LEU A 42 9.38 5.50 13.77
C LEU A 42 9.94 4.70 14.95
N ALA A 43 9.07 4.10 15.77
CA ALA A 43 9.50 3.26 16.89
C ALA A 43 10.29 2.01 16.42
N VAL A 44 9.91 1.41 15.30
CA VAL A 44 10.66 0.29 14.68
C VAL A 44 12.06 0.72 14.27
N VAL A 45 12.21 1.91 13.66
CA VAL A 45 13.53 2.44 13.26
C VAL A 45 14.37 2.79 14.50
N ALA A 46 13.77 3.43 15.50
CA ALA A 46 14.47 3.84 16.72
C ALA A 46 14.84 2.66 17.64
N GLY A 47 14.10 1.55 17.57
CA GLY A 47 14.25 0.41 18.49
C GLY A 47 15.52 -0.43 18.28
N GLY A 48 16.32 -0.18 17.24
CA GLY A 48 17.57 -0.91 17.01
C GLY A 48 17.37 -2.42 16.80
N LEU A 49 16.23 -2.83 16.24
CA LEU A 49 15.92 -4.23 15.98
C LEU A 49 16.86 -4.82 14.93
N ALA A 50 16.95 -6.15 14.91
CA ALA A 50 17.65 -6.86 13.83
C ALA A 50 17.09 -6.47 12.45
N ALA A 51 17.95 -6.39 11.43
CA ALA A 51 17.62 -5.85 10.10
C ALA A 51 16.32 -6.43 9.49
N LEU A 52 16.11 -7.74 9.60
CA LEU A 52 14.90 -8.40 9.09
C LEU A 52 13.63 -8.03 9.89
N LEU A 53 13.74 -7.84 11.21
CA LEU A 53 12.63 -7.40 12.04
C LEU A 53 12.29 -5.93 11.77
N THR A 54 13.31 -5.09 11.57
CA THR A 54 13.14 -3.69 11.14
C THR A 54 12.43 -3.65 9.78
N HIS A 55 12.87 -4.46 8.82
CA HIS A 55 12.23 -4.57 7.52
C HIS A 55 10.77 -5.02 7.61
N ALA A 56 10.48 -6.07 8.37
CA ALA A 56 9.13 -6.57 8.58
C ALA A 56 8.24 -5.52 9.27
N GLY A 57 8.76 -4.82 10.27
CA GLY A 57 8.05 -3.74 10.95
C GLY A 57 7.75 -2.56 10.03
N LEU A 58 8.70 -2.15 9.20
CA LEU A 58 8.51 -1.12 8.17
C LEU A 58 7.46 -1.55 7.14
N LEU A 59 7.50 -2.81 6.69
CA LEU A 59 6.52 -3.36 5.77
C LEU A 59 5.10 -3.32 6.35
N VAL A 60 4.93 -3.81 7.58
CA VAL A 60 3.62 -3.85 8.24
C VAL A 60 3.08 -2.45 8.45
N THR A 61 3.88 -1.55 9.02
CA THR A 61 3.46 -0.17 9.31
C THR A 61 3.20 0.62 8.02
N GLY A 62 4.03 0.47 6.99
CA GLY A 62 3.81 1.06 5.67
C GLY A 62 2.53 0.54 4.99
N LEU A 63 2.27 -0.77 5.04
CA LEU A 63 1.05 -1.37 4.50
C LEU A 63 -0.21 -0.88 5.23
N VAL A 64 -0.15 -0.74 6.55
CA VAL A 64 -1.25 -0.16 7.33
C VAL A 64 -1.46 1.30 6.94
N ALA A 65 -0.40 2.10 6.86
CA ALA A 65 -0.48 3.51 6.49
C ALA A 65 -1.09 3.70 5.09
N ALA A 66 -0.55 3.06 4.06
CA ALA A 66 -1.09 3.12 2.70
C ALA A 66 -2.51 2.50 2.62
N GLY A 67 -2.75 1.43 3.37
CA GLY A 67 -4.03 0.71 3.42
C GLY A 67 -5.17 1.51 4.03
N THR A 68 -4.90 2.55 4.82
CA THR A 68 -5.92 3.50 5.30
C THR A 68 -6.54 4.29 4.14
N ALA A 69 -5.73 4.60 3.12
CA ALA A 69 -6.15 5.33 1.93
C ALA A 69 -6.69 4.43 0.82
N GLY A 70 -6.58 3.10 0.98
CA GLY A 70 -7.12 2.10 0.04
C GLY A 70 -8.62 1.77 0.24
N ALA A 71 -9.33 2.51 1.10
CA ALA A 71 -10.75 2.26 1.34
C ALA A 71 -11.62 2.40 0.08
N GLY A 72 -11.31 3.37 -0.80
CA GLY A 72 -11.99 3.53 -2.09
C GLY A 72 -11.91 2.28 -2.96
N ALA A 73 -10.70 1.75 -3.16
CA ALA A 73 -10.47 0.51 -3.89
C ALA A 73 -11.27 -0.69 -3.34
N ARG A 74 -11.36 -0.80 -2.01
CA ARG A 74 -12.11 -1.88 -1.35
C ARG A 74 -13.61 -1.76 -1.60
N HIS A 75 -14.17 -0.54 -1.54
CA HIS A 75 -15.59 -0.33 -1.83
C HIS A 75 -15.90 -0.57 -3.31
N ALA A 76 -15.02 -0.14 -4.22
CA ALA A 76 -15.15 -0.41 -5.65
C ALA A 76 -15.14 -1.92 -5.96
N ALA A 77 -14.25 -2.67 -5.30
CA ALA A 77 -14.16 -4.13 -5.45
C ALA A 77 -15.44 -4.88 -5.01
N LEU A 78 -16.26 -4.31 -4.12
CA LEU A 78 -17.52 -4.92 -3.68
C LEU A 78 -18.61 -4.86 -4.75
N VAL A 79 -18.56 -3.88 -5.67
CA VAL A 79 -19.58 -3.70 -6.72
C VAL A 79 -18.90 -3.51 -8.09
N PRO A 80 -18.34 -4.58 -8.71
CA PRO A 80 -17.65 -4.47 -9.99
C PRO A 80 -18.54 -3.95 -11.15
N ALA A 81 -19.86 -4.10 -11.03
CA ALA A 81 -20.81 -3.55 -12.00
C ALA A 81 -20.77 -2.02 -12.05
N LEU A 82 -20.53 -1.36 -10.92
CA LEU A 82 -20.40 0.10 -10.85
C LEU A 82 -19.17 0.59 -11.61
N ASP A 83 -18.04 -0.11 -11.47
CA ASP A 83 -16.81 0.22 -12.20
C ASP A 83 -16.99 0.09 -13.72
N ARG A 84 -17.86 -0.84 -14.18
CA ARG A 84 -18.18 -1.01 -15.61
C ARG A 84 -19.14 0.06 -16.14
N ALA A 85 -19.96 0.63 -15.27
CA ALA A 85 -20.88 1.72 -15.64
C ALA A 85 -20.15 3.07 -15.79
N LEU A 86 -18.94 3.20 -15.24
CA LEU A 86 -18.14 4.41 -15.41
C LEU A 86 -17.63 4.54 -16.85
N PRO A 87 -17.60 5.76 -17.41
CA PRO A 87 -17.08 6.02 -18.77
C PRO A 87 -15.53 5.95 -18.85
N VAL A 88 -14.89 5.27 -17.91
CA VAL A 88 -13.43 5.11 -17.80
C VAL A 88 -13.09 3.64 -17.70
N GLY A 89 -12.15 3.18 -18.52
CA GLY A 89 -11.72 1.78 -18.52
C GLY A 89 -11.23 1.30 -17.15
N GLN A 90 -11.44 0.02 -16.85
CA GLN A 90 -11.16 -0.62 -15.56
C GLN A 90 -9.75 -0.36 -15.01
N VAL A 91 -8.75 -0.37 -15.90
CA VAL A 91 -7.36 -0.06 -15.54
C VAL A 91 -7.23 1.36 -14.98
N ARG A 92 -7.90 2.34 -15.59
CA ARG A 92 -7.86 3.74 -15.14
C ARG A 92 -8.58 3.93 -13.81
N VAL A 93 -9.66 3.20 -13.57
CA VAL A 93 -10.36 3.21 -12.27
C VAL A 93 -9.46 2.69 -11.16
N ARG A 94 -8.78 1.56 -11.38
CA ARG A 94 -7.81 1.00 -10.41
C ARG A 94 -6.63 1.94 -10.16
N LEU A 95 -6.11 2.57 -11.21
CA LEU A 95 -5.06 3.58 -11.07
C LEU A 95 -5.54 4.80 -10.30
N ALA A 96 -6.79 5.25 -10.51
CA ALA A 96 -7.39 6.35 -9.76
C ALA A 96 -7.45 6.03 -8.26
N HIS A 97 -7.92 4.82 -7.90
CA HIS A 97 -7.94 4.35 -6.52
C HIS A 97 -6.55 4.11 -5.91
N GLY A 98 -5.51 4.01 -6.74
CA GLY A 98 -4.12 3.90 -6.31
C GLY A 98 -3.47 5.24 -5.92
N VAL A 99 -4.01 6.38 -6.38
CA VAL A 99 -3.42 7.71 -6.15
C VAL A 99 -3.33 8.03 -4.66
N LEU A 100 -4.41 7.81 -3.93
CA LEU A 100 -4.47 8.10 -2.50
C LEU A 100 -3.53 7.20 -1.67
N PRO A 101 -3.50 5.88 -1.87
CA PRO A 101 -2.47 5.00 -1.29
C PRO A 101 -1.04 5.44 -1.60
N VAL A 102 -0.74 5.95 -2.81
CA VAL A 102 0.60 6.49 -3.12
C VAL A 102 0.87 7.72 -2.24
N VAL A 103 -0.06 8.66 -2.13
CA VAL A 103 0.12 9.87 -1.32
C VAL A 103 0.32 9.52 0.16
N ALA A 104 -0.48 8.61 0.71
CA ALA A 104 -0.36 8.16 2.09
C ALA A 104 0.95 7.41 2.33
N GLY A 105 1.33 6.50 1.42
CA GLY A 105 2.60 5.77 1.48
C GLY A 105 3.81 6.68 1.34
N LEU A 106 3.73 7.74 0.53
CA LEU A 106 4.79 8.74 0.37
C LEU A 106 4.93 9.59 1.63
N ALA A 107 3.83 10.09 2.18
CA ALA A 107 3.85 10.84 3.43
C ALA A 107 4.45 10.00 4.58
N TRP A 108 4.03 8.73 4.68
CA TRP A 108 4.60 7.79 5.64
C TRP A 108 6.09 7.53 5.36
N GLY A 109 6.47 7.26 4.11
CA GLY A 109 7.86 6.95 3.73
C GLY A 109 8.82 8.12 3.98
N VAL A 110 8.40 9.36 3.70
CA VAL A 110 9.18 10.55 4.03
C VAL A 110 9.37 10.68 5.54
N VAL A 111 8.30 10.54 6.34
CA VAL A 111 8.41 10.70 7.79
C VAL A 111 9.22 9.56 8.42
N VAL A 112 8.94 8.31 8.06
CA VAL A 112 9.55 7.14 8.71
C VAL A 112 10.93 6.81 8.17
N LEU A 113 11.09 6.73 6.84
CA LEU A 113 12.36 6.32 6.25
C LEU A 113 13.37 7.46 6.27
N VAL A 114 12.98 8.64 5.77
CA VAL A 114 13.88 9.81 5.71
C VAL A 114 14.05 10.43 7.09
N GLY A 115 12.95 10.64 7.82
CA GLY A 115 13.01 11.16 9.18
C GLY A 115 13.73 10.21 10.13
N GLY A 116 13.45 8.91 10.06
CA GLY A 116 14.15 7.90 10.87
C GLY A 116 15.65 7.80 10.56
N ALA A 117 16.04 7.94 9.29
CA ALA A 117 17.45 8.00 8.90
C ALA A 117 18.15 9.22 9.53
N ALA A 118 17.52 10.39 9.45
CA ALA A 118 18.05 11.62 10.05
C ALA A 118 18.20 11.51 11.57
N THR A 119 17.24 10.89 12.28
CA THR A 119 17.32 10.73 13.74
C THR A 119 18.36 9.70 14.19
N THR A 120 18.69 8.73 13.33
CA THR A 120 19.70 7.69 13.62
C THR A 120 21.11 8.10 13.18
N GLY A 121 21.27 9.27 12.56
CA GLY A 121 22.56 9.76 12.06
C GLY A 121 23.02 9.10 10.76
N THR A 122 22.13 8.39 10.07
CA THR A 122 22.41 7.80 8.74
C THR A 122 22.11 8.82 7.64
N ASP A 123 22.80 8.72 6.49
CA ASP A 123 22.59 9.63 5.36
C ASP A 123 21.13 9.52 4.87
N PRO A 124 20.32 10.62 4.92
CA PRO A 124 18.93 10.59 4.50
C PRO A 124 18.75 10.57 2.97
N LEU A 125 19.78 10.90 2.18
CA LEU A 125 19.66 11.06 0.73
C LEU A 125 19.24 9.78 -0.01
N PRO A 126 19.81 8.58 0.27
CA PRO A 126 19.38 7.35 -0.38
C PRO A 126 17.94 6.98 0.00
N TRP A 127 17.54 7.23 1.25
CA TRP A 127 16.18 6.99 1.73
C TRP A 127 15.17 7.92 1.07
N LEU A 128 15.56 9.17 0.79
CA LEU A 128 14.74 10.11 0.03
C LEU A 128 14.51 9.64 -1.41
N ALA A 129 15.53 9.05 -2.05
CA ALA A 129 15.41 8.49 -3.39
C ALA A 129 14.54 7.21 -3.43
N VAL A 130 14.49 6.45 -2.32
CA VAL A 130 13.76 5.18 -2.20
C VAL A 130 12.33 5.35 -1.70
N ALA A 131 12.03 6.40 -0.92
CA ALA A 131 10.69 6.64 -0.37
C ALA A 131 9.56 6.66 -1.42
N PRO A 132 9.73 7.26 -2.62
CA PRO A 132 8.71 7.18 -3.68
C PRO A 132 8.53 5.76 -4.23
N ALA A 133 9.60 4.97 -4.32
CA ALA A 133 9.52 3.57 -4.74
C ALA A 133 8.78 2.73 -3.70
N TRP A 134 8.98 2.99 -2.41
CA TRP A 134 8.20 2.40 -1.33
C TRP A 134 6.73 2.78 -1.40
N ALA A 135 6.42 4.06 -1.58
CA ALA A 135 5.05 4.55 -1.71
C ALA A 135 4.29 3.84 -2.84
N LEU A 136 4.94 3.68 -4.00
CA LEU A 136 4.37 3.00 -5.15
C LEU A 136 4.18 1.49 -4.90
N ALA A 137 5.15 0.82 -4.25
CA ALA A 137 5.06 -0.59 -3.90
C ALA A 137 3.90 -0.87 -2.92
N LEU A 138 3.78 -0.05 -1.87
CA LEU A 138 2.70 -0.13 -0.90
C LEU A 138 1.35 0.15 -1.56
N ALA A 139 1.26 1.15 -2.43
CA ALA A 139 0.04 1.43 -3.18
C ALA A 139 -0.37 0.25 -4.08
N ALA A 140 0.57 -0.33 -4.83
CA ALA A 140 0.34 -1.50 -5.65
C ALA A 140 -0.17 -2.70 -4.83
N ALA A 141 0.44 -2.95 -3.67
CA ALA A 141 0.00 -3.98 -2.73
C ALA A 141 -1.41 -3.72 -2.20
N THR A 142 -1.74 -2.48 -1.83
CA THR A 142 -3.08 -2.13 -1.32
C THR A 142 -4.17 -2.30 -2.37
N VAL A 143 -3.92 -1.87 -3.61
CA VAL A 143 -4.87 -2.03 -4.72
C VAL A 143 -5.04 -3.52 -5.05
N ARG A 144 -3.94 -4.27 -5.19
CA ARG A 144 -4.02 -5.71 -5.47
C ARG A 144 -4.73 -6.48 -4.36
N GLY A 145 -4.51 -6.11 -3.09
CA GLY A 145 -5.18 -6.71 -1.95
C GLY A 145 -6.66 -6.35 -1.85
N ALA A 146 -7.07 -5.17 -2.36
CA ALA A 146 -8.48 -4.78 -2.43
C ALA A 146 -9.26 -5.63 -3.45
N TYR A 147 -8.67 -5.92 -4.61
CA TYR A 147 -9.28 -6.72 -5.68
C TYR A 147 -8.96 -8.23 -5.56
N ARG A 148 -8.68 -8.72 -4.35
CA ARG A 148 -8.42 -10.15 -4.13
C ARG A 148 -9.69 -10.98 -4.38
N PRO A 149 -9.55 -12.22 -4.89
CA PRO A 149 -10.69 -13.13 -5.00
C PRO A 149 -11.35 -13.36 -3.63
N PRO A 150 -12.69 -13.48 -3.56
CA PRO A 150 -13.35 -13.83 -2.32
C PRO A 150 -12.89 -15.23 -1.86
N PRO A 151 -12.74 -15.45 -0.53
CA PRO A 151 -12.42 -16.77 -0.01
C PRO A 151 -13.53 -17.76 -0.41
N ARG A 152 -13.13 -18.92 -0.91
CA ARG A 152 -14.05 -19.97 -1.35
C ARG A 152 -14.47 -20.81 -0.14
N PHE A 153 -15.58 -20.42 0.49
CA PHE A 153 -16.14 -21.15 1.64
C PHE A 153 -16.72 -22.52 1.28
N SER A 154 -16.86 -22.83 -0.01
CA SER A 154 -17.31 -24.12 -0.53
C SER A 154 -16.17 -25.13 -0.73
N GLU A 155 -14.91 -24.71 -0.58
CA GLU A 155 -13.74 -25.60 -0.69
C GLU A 155 -13.42 -26.26 0.67
N LEU A 156 -12.78 -27.43 0.62
CA LEU A 156 -12.43 -28.20 1.83
C LEU A 156 -11.71 -27.33 2.84
N MET A 157 -12.29 -27.21 4.04
CA MET A 157 -11.67 -26.50 5.16
C MET A 157 -10.37 -27.19 5.53
N VAL A 158 -9.32 -26.40 5.77
CA VAL A 158 -8.06 -26.91 6.31
C VAL A 158 -8.32 -27.30 7.76
N VAL A 159 -8.22 -28.59 8.07
CA VAL A 159 -8.38 -29.08 9.43
C VAL A 159 -7.15 -28.66 10.23
N THR A 160 -7.35 -27.77 11.20
CA THR A 160 -6.32 -27.40 12.18
C THR A 160 -6.70 -27.95 13.55
N PRO A 161 -5.74 -28.08 14.50
CA PRO A 161 -6.05 -28.49 15.87
C PRO A 161 -7.10 -27.59 16.55
N MET A 162 -7.24 -26.34 16.09
CA MET A 162 -8.21 -25.35 16.60
C MET A 162 -9.54 -25.34 15.81
N GLY A 163 -9.75 -26.29 14.90
CA GLY A 163 -10.94 -26.41 14.05
C GLY A 163 -10.66 -26.22 12.55
N GLY A 164 -11.71 -26.35 11.73
CA GLY A 164 -11.64 -26.13 10.29
C GLY A 164 -11.48 -24.64 9.97
N VAL A 165 -10.38 -24.28 9.31
CA VAL A 165 -10.15 -22.91 8.84
C VAL A 165 -10.38 -22.87 7.33
N PRO A 166 -11.16 -21.91 6.80
CA PRO A 166 -11.32 -21.77 5.36
C PRO A 166 -9.96 -21.56 4.69
N THR A 167 -9.78 -22.13 3.50
CA THR A 167 -8.54 -22.01 2.73
C THR A 167 -8.14 -20.55 2.58
N THR A 168 -6.97 -20.18 3.10
CA THR A 168 -6.45 -18.81 3.17
C THR A 168 -5.94 -18.28 1.83
N ALA A 169 -6.35 -18.88 0.71
CA ALA A 169 -5.81 -18.65 -0.64
C ALA A 169 -5.87 -17.19 -1.13
N GLY A 170 -6.52 -16.28 -0.41
CA GLY A 170 -6.58 -14.84 -0.69
C GLY A 170 -5.83 -13.92 0.29
N THR A 171 -5.28 -14.42 1.40
CA THR A 171 -4.72 -13.55 2.47
C THR A 171 -3.37 -12.93 2.10
N THR A 172 -2.61 -13.57 1.23
CA THR A 172 -1.31 -13.10 0.76
C THR A 172 -1.39 -12.14 -0.43
N HIS A 173 -2.58 -11.97 -1.04
CA HIS A 173 -2.78 -11.04 -2.15
C HIS A 173 -2.57 -9.59 -1.69
N GLY A 174 -1.50 -8.97 -2.15
CA GLY A 174 -1.11 -7.60 -1.79
C GLY A 174 0.22 -7.59 -1.04
N PRO A 175 0.30 -8.13 0.19
CA PRO A 175 1.55 -8.21 0.94
C PRO A 175 2.69 -8.89 0.19
N ASP A 176 2.38 -9.88 -0.66
CA ASP A 176 3.34 -10.53 -1.56
C ASP A 176 4.03 -9.52 -2.49
N VAL A 177 3.28 -8.58 -3.06
CA VAL A 177 3.81 -7.52 -3.93
C VAL A 177 4.70 -6.57 -3.17
N ALA A 178 4.27 -6.12 -1.98
CA ALA A 178 5.06 -5.22 -1.17
C ALA A 178 6.39 -5.88 -0.80
N LEU A 179 6.33 -7.12 -0.29
CA LEU A 179 7.53 -7.87 0.11
C LEU A 179 8.52 -8.03 -1.04
N LEU A 180 8.05 -8.48 -2.22
CA LEU A 180 8.89 -8.63 -3.40
C LEU A 180 9.48 -7.29 -3.88
N ALA A 181 8.68 -6.23 -3.88
CA ALA A 181 9.12 -4.91 -4.32
C ALA A 181 10.14 -4.28 -3.36
N THR A 182 10.07 -4.58 -2.07
CA THR A 182 10.96 -4.02 -1.04
C THR A 182 12.15 -4.91 -0.68
N LEU A 183 12.37 -6.03 -1.40
CA LEU A 183 13.53 -6.89 -1.18
C LEU A 183 14.87 -6.14 -1.18
N PRO A 184 15.14 -5.18 -2.10
CA PRO A 184 16.40 -4.43 -2.08
C PRO A 184 16.57 -3.63 -0.80
N THR A 185 15.49 -3.16 -0.18
CA THR A 185 15.53 -2.50 1.13
C THR A 185 15.94 -3.47 2.23
N ALA A 186 15.45 -4.72 2.21
CA ALA A 186 15.90 -5.74 3.15
C ALA A 186 17.40 -6.02 3.02
N VAL A 187 17.90 -6.09 1.78
CA VAL A 187 19.33 -6.26 1.49
C VAL A 187 20.14 -5.04 1.96
N ALA A 188 19.66 -3.82 1.73
CA ALA A 188 20.32 -2.60 2.19
C ALA A 188 20.40 -2.54 3.73
N LEU A 189 19.34 -2.95 4.43
CA LEU A 189 19.32 -3.04 5.89
C LEU A 189 20.30 -4.10 6.43
N LEU A 190 20.42 -5.25 5.74
CA LEU A 190 21.40 -6.29 6.11
C LEU A 190 22.84 -5.84 5.84
N ALA A 191 23.07 -5.13 4.75
CA ALA A 191 24.38 -4.57 4.40
C ALA A 191 24.72 -3.29 5.20
N GLY A 192 23.74 -2.72 5.91
CA GLY A 192 23.86 -1.46 6.65
C GLY A 192 24.04 -0.22 5.78
N THR A 193 23.94 -0.34 4.45
CA THR A 193 24.25 0.74 3.50
C THR A 193 23.39 0.68 2.24
N TRP A 194 23.14 1.84 1.65
CA TRP A 194 22.54 1.95 0.32
C TRP A 194 23.63 2.19 -0.72
N THR A 195 23.65 1.36 -1.75
CA THR A 195 24.50 1.55 -2.93
C THR A 195 23.64 1.97 -4.12
N ALA A 196 24.22 2.68 -5.08
CA ALA A 196 23.53 3.05 -6.32
C ALA A 196 22.82 1.87 -7.02
N PRO A 197 23.43 0.67 -7.18
CA PRO A 197 22.72 -0.47 -7.78
C PRO A 197 21.52 -0.95 -6.95
N LEU A 198 21.56 -0.87 -5.62
CA LEU A 198 20.40 -1.23 -4.78
C LEU A 198 19.23 -0.26 -4.97
N VAL A 199 19.50 1.05 -5.10
CA VAL A 199 18.46 2.04 -5.39
C VAL A 199 17.83 1.78 -6.76
N VAL A 200 18.63 1.47 -7.78
CA VAL A 200 18.12 1.11 -9.11
C VAL A 200 17.30 -0.18 -9.04
N ALA A 201 17.78 -1.21 -8.37
CA ALA A 201 17.06 -2.48 -8.19
C ALA A 201 15.71 -2.27 -7.48
N GLN A 202 15.67 -1.40 -6.48
CA GLN A 202 14.44 -1.02 -5.77
C GLN A 202 13.41 -0.41 -6.71
N TRP A 203 13.81 0.50 -7.59
CA TRP A 203 12.92 1.09 -8.59
C TRP A 203 12.45 0.07 -9.63
N VAL A 204 13.35 -0.76 -10.15
CA VAL A 204 13.01 -1.80 -11.15
C VAL A 204 11.98 -2.78 -10.59
N LEU A 205 12.20 -3.29 -9.37
CA LEU A 205 11.28 -4.23 -8.74
C LEU A 205 9.95 -3.58 -8.40
N THR A 206 9.94 -2.35 -7.85
CA THR A 206 8.72 -1.60 -7.59
C THR A 206 7.90 -1.40 -8.85
N VAL A 207 8.51 -0.94 -9.95
CA VAL A 207 7.79 -0.70 -11.21
C VAL A 207 7.24 -2.02 -11.78
N GLY A 208 8.03 -3.09 -11.75
CA GLY A 208 7.56 -4.42 -12.15
C GLY A 208 6.36 -4.90 -11.33
N ALA A 209 6.43 -4.77 -10.01
CA ALA A 209 5.35 -5.08 -9.08
C ALA A 209 4.08 -4.24 -9.34
N ALA A 210 4.23 -2.93 -9.58
CA ALA A 210 3.11 -2.04 -9.87
C ALA A 210 2.42 -2.40 -11.19
N LEU A 211 3.19 -2.72 -12.24
CA LEU A 211 2.66 -3.17 -13.52
C LEU A 211 1.90 -4.50 -13.39
N LEU A 212 2.43 -5.45 -12.60
CA LEU A 212 1.77 -6.72 -12.31
C LEU A 212 0.45 -6.52 -11.55
N ALA A 213 0.44 -5.64 -10.53
CA ALA A 213 -0.74 -5.34 -9.73
C ALA A 213 -1.89 -4.75 -10.58
N VAL A 214 -1.56 -3.92 -11.57
CA VAL A 214 -2.55 -3.31 -12.48
C VAL A 214 -3.11 -4.32 -13.49
N ARG A 215 -2.30 -5.29 -13.93
CA ARG A 215 -2.65 -6.25 -14.99
C ARG A 215 -3.49 -7.44 -14.54
N VAL A 216 -3.73 -7.65 -13.24
CA VAL A 216 -4.51 -8.79 -12.73
C VAL A 216 -5.92 -8.77 -13.33
N HIS A 217 -6.13 -9.59 -14.35
CA HIS A 217 -7.43 -9.75 -15.01
C HIS A 217 -8.40 -10.42 -14.04
N PRO A 218 -9.66 -9.97 -13.96
CA PRO A 218 -10.71 -10.81 -13.40
C PRO A 218 -10.79 -12.06 -14.30
N ARG A 219 -10.40 -13.22 -13.78
CA ARG A 219 -10.78 -14.49 -14.41
C ARG A 219 -12.30 -14.50 -14.41
N SER A 220 -12.89 -14.55 -15.61
CA SER A 220 -14.29 -14.83 -15.82
C SER A 220 -14.62 -16.12 -15.06
N ALA A 221 -15.36 -15.96 -13.96
CA ALA A 221 -16.09 -17.05 -13.32
C ALA A 221 -17.39 -17.26 -14.09
#